data_AF-A0AAF1BFS8-F1
#
_entry.id   AF-A0AAF1BFS8-F1
#
_cell.length_a   1.000
_cell.length_b   1.000
_cell.length_c   1.000
_cell.angle_alpha   90.00
_cell.angle_beta   90.00
_cell.angle_gamma   90.00
#
_symmetry.space_group_name_H-M   'P 1'
#
loop_
_entity.id
_entity.type
_entity.pdbx_description
1 polymer ?
#
loop_
_entity_poly.entity_id
_entity_poly.type
_entity_poly.pdbx_seq_one_letter_code
_entity_poly.pdbx_strand_id
1 'polypeptide(L)'
;MELQKIIFMLIIFTAFTSAFTARTDGEWDPPAPKCFHGLVCNTHFGDEQCFVRCAEMKYLAGSCKQDGGSVLKYCCCYNHLS
;
A
#
# COMPACT_ATOMS: atom_id res chain seq x y z
N MET A 1 -4.02 46.95 8.11
CA MET A 1 -4.74 46.15 7.08
C MET A 1 -3.85 45.12 6.39
N GLU A 2 -2.54 45.37 6.26
CA GLU A 2 -1.59 44.42 5.62
C GLU A 2 -1.13 43.28 6.55
N LEU A 3 -0.94 43.55 7.85
CA LEU A 3 -0.51 42.55 8.84
C LEU A 3 -1.51 41.39 9.00
N GLN A 4 -2.80 41.70 8.94
CA GLN A 4 -3.88 40.71 9.07
C GLN A 4 -3.94 39.77 7.85
N LYS A 5 -3.57 40.25 6.66
CA LYS A 5 -3.48 39.44 5.44
C LYS A 5 -2.29 38.47 5.50
N ILE A 6 -1.15 38.92 6.04
CA ILE A 6 0.04 38.09 6.22
C ILE A 6 -0.22 36.97 7.23
N ILE A 7 -0.89 37.28 8.35
CA ILE A 7 -1.28 36.28 9.36
C ILE A 7 -2.24 35.24 8.75
N PHE A 8 -3.23 35.67 7.97
CA PHE A 8 -4.13 34.75 7.26
C PHE A 8 -3.37 33.83 6.28
N MET A 9 -2.42 34.36 5.52
CA MET A 9 -1.61 33.54 4.61
C MET A 9 -0.72 32.54 5.36
N LEU A 10 -0.13 32.92 6.49
CA LEU A 10 0.69 32.00 7.30
C LEU A 10 -0.16 30.88 7.90
N ILE A 11 -1.37 31.18 8.40
CA ILE A 11 -2.29 30.17 8.94
C ILE A 11 -2.65 29.14 7.85
N ILE A 12 -3.00 29.60 6.66
CA ILE A 12 -3.29 28.73 5.52
C ILE A 12 -2.05 27.89 5.18
N PHE A 13 -0.87 28.51 5.07
CA PHE A 13 0.37 27.78 4.75
C PHE A 13 0.70 26.68 5.77
N THR A 14 0.54 26.95 7.07
CA THR A 14 0.78 25.97 8.13
C THR A 14 -0.28 24.88 8.20
N ALA A 15 -1.54 25.17 7.84
CA ALA A 15 -2.61 24.18 7.78
C ALA A 15 -2.45 23.20 6.60
N PHE A 16 -1.78 23.61 5.52
CA PHE A 16 -1.51 22.75 4.37
C PHE A 16 -0.33 21.79 4.57
N THR A 17 0.55 22.02 5.56
CA THR A 17 1.75 21.20 5.78
C THR A 17 1.53 19.93 6.60
N SER A 18 0.33 19.67 7.13
CA SER A 18 0.05 18.49 7.96
C SER A 18 -0.51 17.30 7.15
N ALA A 19 0.14 16.95 6.04
CA ALA A 19 -0.20 15.76 5.25
C ALA A 19 1.00 14.81 5.04
N PHE A 20 1.99 14.86 5.93
CA PHE A 20 2.94 13.76 6.06
C PHE A 20 2.39 12.76 7.08
N THR A 21 1.65 11.78 6.58
CA THR A 21 1.18 10.61 7.34
C THR A 21 2.37 9.74 7.74
N ALA A 22 3.06 10.10 8.82
CA ALA A 22 4.03 9.25 9.49
C ALA A 22 3.38 8.54 10.69
N ARG A 23 2.77 7.38 10.40
CA ARG A 23 2.70 6.13 11.17
C ARG A 23 2.82 6.20 12.71
N THR A 24 1.73 5.90 13.40
CA THR A 24 1.67 5.71 14.87
C THR A 24 2.06 4.29 15.33
N ASP A 25 2.09 3.28 14.45
CA ASP A 25 2.03 1.88 14.92
C ASP A 25 3.06 0.89 14.32
N GLY A 26 4.16 1.34 13.70
CA GLY A 26 5.13 0.38 13.16
C GLY A 26 4.62 -0.46 11.96
N GLU A 27 3.49 -0.04 11.35
CA GLU A 27 2.88 -0.27 10.01
C GLU A 27 3.40 0.45 8.73
N TRP A 28 4.18 -0.10 7.77
CA TRP A 28 4.71 0.74 6.65
C TRP A 28 3.51 1.08 5.78
N ASP A 29 3.30 2.36 5.50
CA ASP A 29 2.28 2.79 4.56
C ASP A 29 2.99 3.38 3.34
N PRO A 30 3.04 2.67 2.20
CA PRO A 30 2.42 1.37 1.95
C PRO A 30 3.28 0.17 2.45
N PRO A 31 2.68 -1.00 2.76
CA PRO A 31 3.33 -2.14 3.45
C PRO A 31 4.31 -2.91 2.58
N ALA A 32 5.57 -3.14 2.97
CA ALA A 32 6.60 -3.72 2.09
C ALA A 32 6.11 -4.96 1.29
N PRO A 33 6.51 -5.12 0.00
CA PRO A 33 6.03 -6.22 -0.84
C PRO A 33 6.21 -7.59 -0.17
N LYS A 34 5.18 -8.42 -0.23
CA LYS A 34 5.14 -9.69 0.52
C LYS A 34 4.48 -10.80 -0.27
N CYS A 35 5.16 -11.94 -0.35
CA CYS A 35 4.60 -13.19 -0.86
C CYS A 35 4.10 -14.05 0.30
N PHE A 36 2.84 -14.48 0.21
CA PHE A 36 2.18 -15.26 1.24
C PHE A 36 2.20 -16.74 0.87
N HIS A 37 3.13 -17.49 1.46
CA HIS A 37 3.26 -18.94 1.24
C HIS A 37 2.03 -19.75 1.69
N GLY A 38 1.17 -19.19 2.55
CA GLY A 38 -0.12 -19.80 2.92
C GLY A 38 -1.25 -19.53 1.91
N LEU A 39 -1.06 -18.62 0.96
CA LEU A 39 -2.01 -18.28 -0.10
C LEU A 39 -1.50 -18.86 -1.43
N VAL A 40 -1.71 -20.17 -1.59
CA VAL A 40 -1.33 -20.92 -2.79
C VAL A 40 -2.31 -20.58 -3.92
N CYS A 41 -1.76 -20.14 -5.05
CA CYS A 41 -2.53 -19.93 -6.26
C CYS A 41 -2.83 -21.25 -6.97
N ASN A 42 -4.09 -21.42 -7.39
CA ASN A 42 -4.60 -22.62 -8.04
C ASN A 42 -5.73 -22.25 -9.03
N THR A 43 -6.47 -23.25 -9.52
CA THR A 43 -7.58 -23.03 -10.48
C THR A 43 -8.76 -22.23 -9.91
N HIS A 44 -8.88 -22.13 -8.59
CA HIS A 44 -9.94 -21.39 -7.90
C HIS A 44 -9.45 -20.08 -7.27
N PHE A 45 -8.13 -19.93 -7.10
CA PHE A 45 -7.48 -18.75 -6.53
C PHE A 45 -6.38 -18.28 -7.48
N GLY A 46 -6.72 -17.35 -8.36
CA GLY A 46 -5.83 -16.75 -9.36
C GLY A 46 -5.45 -15.30 -9.03
N ASP A 47 -4.95 -14.59 -10.05
CA ASP A 47 -4.46 -13.21 -9.90
C ASP A 47 -5.55 -12.24 -9.43
N GLU A 48 -6.79 -12.40 -9.88
CA GLU A 48 -7.92 -11.55 -9.46
C GLU A 48 -8.23 -11.71 -7.96
N GLN A 49 -8.33 -12.95 -7.48
CA GLN A 49 -8.56 -13.22 -6.06
C GLN A 49 -7.37 -12.77 -5.21
N CYS A 50 -6.15 -12.94 -5.72
CA CYS A 50 -4.93 -12.43 -5.09
C CYS A 50 -4.97 -10.90 -5.00
N PHE A 51 -5.34 -10.18 -6.06
CA PHE A 51 -5.49 -8.73 -6.07
C PHE A 51 -6.50 -8.25 -5.03
N VAL A 52 -7.71 -8.84 -4.99
CA VAL A 52 -8.74 -8.49 -4.01
C VAL A 52 -8.23 -8.71 -2.58
N ARG A 53 -7.58 -9.85 -2.32
CA ARG A 53 -7.02 -10.16 -0.99
C ARG A 53 -5.90 -9.20 -0.59
N CYS A 54 -5.04 -8.82 -1.53
CA CYS A 54 -3.98 -7.84 -1.31
C CYS A 54 -4.57 -6.45 -1.01
N ALA A 55 -5.65 -6.07 -1.69
CA ALA A 55 -6.35 -4.81 -1.42
C ALA A 55 -6.96 -4.77 0.00
N GLU A 56 -7.53 -5.87 0.49
CA GLU A 56 -7.98 -5.99 1.90
C GLU A 56 -6.84 -5.78 2.89
N MET A 57 -5.61 -6.13 2.51
CA MET A 57 -4.38 -5.95 3.29
C MET A 57 -3.68 -4.60 3.02
N LYS A 58 -4.35 -3.66 2.33
CA LYS A 58 -3.84 -2.32 2.00
C LYS A 58 -2.65 -2.28 1.02
N TYR A 59 -2.51 -3.30 0.17
CA TYR A 59 -1.58 -3.26 -0.95
C TYR A 59 -2.26 -2.71 -2.20
N LEU A 60 -1.46 -2.18 -3.14
CA LEU A 60 -1.95 -1.58 -4.38
C LEU A 60 -2.06 -2.59 -5.54
N ALA A 61 -1.37 -3.72 -5.44
CA ALA A 61 -1.42 -4.79 -6.43
C ALA A 61 -1.22 -6.16 -5.79
N GLY A 62 -1.63 -7.21 -6.51
CA GLY A 62 -1.46 -8.61 -6.13
C GLY A 62 -1.35 -9.48 -7.38
N SER A 63 -0.43 -10.44 -7.37
CA SER A 63 -0.30 -11.43 -8.46
C SER A 63 0.28 -12.76 -7.97
N CYS A 64 -0.06 -13.83 -8.66
CA CYS A 64 0.45 -15.17 -8.41
C CYS A 64 1.85 -15.33 -9.03
N LYS A 65 2.89 -15.42 -8.20
CA LYS A 65 4.28 -15.64 -8.62
C LYS A 65 4.79 -16.99 -8.15
N GLN A 66 5.73 -17.54 -8.92
CA GLN A 66 6.45 -18.76 -8.57
C GLN A 66 7.70 -18.37 -7.79
N ASP A 67 7.88 -18.93 -6.59
CA ASP A 67 9.16 -18.84 -5.90
C ASP A 67 10.18 -19.70 -6.64
N GLY A 68 11.39 -19.18 -6.85
CA GLY A 68 12.42 -19.65 -7.81
C GLY A 68 12.95 -21.08 -7.68
N GLY A 69 12.27 -21.96 -6.94
CA GLY A 69 12.50 -23.40 -6.88
C GLY A 69 11.26 -24.24 -6.56
N SER A 70 10.08 -23.62 -6.38
CA SER A 70 8.83 -24.31 -6.07
C SER A 70 7.97 -24.51 -7.31
N VAL A 71 7.28 -25.65 -7.40
CA VAL A 71 6.22 -25.87 -8.42
C VAL A 71 4.98 -25.01 -8.13
N LEU A 72 4.80 -24.64 -6.87
CA LEU A 72 3.66 -23.86 -6.40
C LEU A 72 3.84 -22.38 -6.70
N LYS A 73 2.74 -21.74 -7.10
CA LYS A 73 2.60 -20.29 -7.20
C LYS A 73 1.96 -19.77 -5.93
N TYR A 74 2.43 -18.65 -5.42
CA TYR A 74 1.92 -17.99 -4.23
C TYR A 74 1.47 -16.57 -4.56
N CYS A 75 0.50 -16.07 -3.81
CA CYS A 75 0.04 -14.70 -3.93
C CYS A 75 1.09 -13.73 -3.36
N CYS A 76 1.55 -12.81 -4.21
CA CYS A 76 2.47 -11.74 -3.84
C CYS A 76 1.78 -10.39 -3.97
N CYS A 77 1.81 -9.61 -2.90
CA CYS A 77 1.23 -8.27 -2.83
C CYS A 77 2.31 -7.20 -2.96
N TYR A 78 2.00 -6.10 -3.65
CA TYR A 78 2.93 -5.01 -3.95
C TYR A 78 2.31 -3.65 -3.65
N ASN A 79 3.19 -2.68 -3.39
CA ASN A 79 2.85 -1.27 -3.16
C ASN A 79 3.01 -0.40 -4.39
N HIS A 80 3.13 -1.02 -5.54
CA HIS A 80 3.20 -0.35 -6.82
C HIS A 80 2.40 -1.19 -7.79
N LEU A 81 1.87 -0.52 -8.81
CA LEU A 81 1.29 -1.20 -9.95
C LEU A 81 2.47 -1.82 -10.72
N SER A 82 2.59 -3.15 -10.64
CA SER A 82 3.64 -3.96 -11.29
C SER A 82 3.25 -4.37 -12.69
#